data_AF-A0A4W3HBN1-F1
#
_entry.id   AF-A0A4W3HBN1-F1
#
_cell.length_a   1.000
_cell.length_b   1.000
_cell.length_c   1.000
_cell.angle_alpha   90.00
_cell.angle_beta   90.00
_cell.angle_gamma   90.00
#
_symmetry.space_group_name_H-M   'P 1'
#
loop_
_entity.id
_entity.type
_entity.pdbx_description
1 polymer ?
#
loop_
_entity_poly.entity_id
_entity_poly.type
_entity_poly.pdbx_seq_one_letter_code
_entity_poly.pdbx_strand_id
1 'polypeptide(L)'
;MGHTSLEKIIALQSKTANIRNICIVAHLRYMDSRQDEQIRGITMKSSSISLYFAKDNQEYLINMIDSPGHVDFSSEVSTAVRVCDGAIVVVDVVEGVCPQTQAVLRQTWLENIRPVLVINKMDRLITELKLTPSEAYTQLQKILEQINAVTGSLFTSKVLEERAEKDVKMLSDSNSMNSKQVYDWSTGLEETDDSHLYFSPDQGNVVFASAIDGWGFSIEQFAQMYSQKIGINAEVLLKTLWGDYYLNSKAKKIMKGAQGKGKKTLFVQFVLENIWSLYEAVLIRRDKEKITKIITSLGLTILPRDSRHSDPKVHLNAICSQWLPVSNAVLSMVCDKLPSPLDIAAERIEKLMCVRAQKFDSLPAQTQALKQAFIECKSDETAPVIVFVCKMFAVDSKALPHNKQRPLTQEEIADRQQQARRRHAEKLANQEQKLAQSLSGNTSSTSTENKGEGFIIISACNGPKQSLKGLMI
;
A
#
# COMPACT_ATOMS: atom_id res chain seq x y z
N MET A 1 3.13 -17.37 -9.75
CA MET A 1 2.01 -16.41 -9.84
C MET A 1 1.20 -16.79 -11.06
N GLY A 2 -0.07 -17.13 -10.95
CA GLY A 2 -0.86 -17.63 -12.08
C GLY A 2 -2.29 -17.94 -11.67
N HIS A 3 -3.23 -17.23 -12.29
CA HIS A 3 -4.69 -17.34 -12.15
C HIS A 3 -5.24 -17.32 -10.71
N THR A 4 -5.02 -16.22 -10.00
CA THR A 4 -6.10 -15.70 -9.15
C THR A 4 -6.94 -14.79 -10.03
N SER A 5 -8.09 -15.28 -10.50
CA SER A 5 -9.10 -14.44 -11.18
C SER A 5 -9.34 -13.19 -10.35
N LEU A 6 -9.55 -12.02 -10.98
CA LEU A 6 -9.92 -10.77 -10.29
C LEU A 6 -11.02 -11.03 -9.23
N GLU A 7 -11.98 -11.89 -9.56
CA GLU A 7 -13.02 -12.39 -8.67
C GLU A 7 -12.52 -13.02 -7.37
N LYS A 8 -11.41 -13.77 -7.38
CA LYS A 8 -10.78 -14.33 -6.16
C LYS A 8 -10.10 -13.27 -5.32
N ILE A 9 -9.49 -12.25 -5.94
CA ILE A 9 -8.87 -11.13 -5.23
C ILE A 9 -9.96 -10.28 -4.57
N ILE A 10 -11.02 -9.96 -5.32
CA ILE A 10 -12.22 -9.28 -4.84
C ILE A 10 -12.89 -10.10 -3.72
N ALA A 11 -13.03 -11.43 -3.87
CA ALA A 11 -13.62 -12.30 -2.84
C ALA A 11 -12.76 -12.45 -1.57
N LEU A 12 -11.44 -12.40 -1.70
CA LEU A 12 -10.51 -12.42 -0.56
C LEU A 12 -10.51 -11.08 0.18
N GLN A 13 -10.69 -9.97 -0.55
CA GLN A 13 -10.76 -8.62 0.00
C GLN A 13 -12.15 -8.22 0.45
N SER A 14 -13.24 -8.82 -0.05
CA SER A 14 -14.62 -8.53 0.38
C SER A 14 -15.01 -9.23 1.69
N LYS A 15 -14.22 -10.22 2.14
CA LYS A 15 -14.38 -10.79 3.47
C LYS A 15 -13.99 -9.76 4.52
N THR A 16 -14.95 -9.32 5.32
CA THR A 16 -14.81 -8.28 6.37
C THR A 16 -13.74 -8.60 7.43
N ALA A 17 -13.32 -9.86 7.56
CA ALA A 17 -12.19 -10.26 8.39
C ALA A 17 -10.82 -9.85 7.78
N ASN A 18 -10.73 -9.79 6.45
CA ASN A 18 -9.55 -9.37 5.69
C ASN A 18 -9.61 -7.90 5.25
N ILE A 19 -10.79 -7.25 5.22
CA ILE A 19 -10.96 -5.81 4.87
C ILE A 19 -10.11 -4.85 5.73
N ARG A 20 -9.56 -5.32 6.86
CA ARG A 20 -8.60 -4.57 7.70
C ARG A 20 -7.18 -4.45 7.09
N ASN A 21 -7.07 -4.53 5.76
CA ASN A 21 -5.88 -4.94 5.01
C ASN A 21 -4.74 -3.92 4.87
N ILE A 22 -4.82 -2.70 5.41
CA ILE A 22 -3.63 -1.81 5.49
C ILE A 22 -3.14 -1.68 6.94
N CYS A 23 -4.04 -1.53 7.91
CA CYS A 23 -3.66 -1.54 9.32
C CYS A 23 -3.15 -2.90 9.79
N ILE A 24 -3.70 -4.02 9.29
CA ILE A 24 -3.16 -5.36 9.56
C ILE A 24 -1.82 -5.55 8.84
N VAL A 25 -1.64 -5.04 7.63
CA VAL A 25 -0.34 -5.12 6.94
C VAL A 25 0.74 -4.38 7.73
N ALA A 26 0.42 -3.22 8.31
CA ALA A 26 1.33 -2.46 9.17
C ALA A 26 1.52 -3.07 10.59
N HIS A 27 0.47 -3.59 11.22
CA HIS A 27 0.54 -4.12 12.60
C HIS A 27 1.02 -5.57 12.69
N LEU A 28 0.70 -6.41 11.69
CA LEU A 28 1.07 -7.83 11.64
C LEU A 28 2.24 -8.09 10.67
N ARG A 29 2.88 -7.04 10.14
CA ARG A 29 4.02 -7.14 9.21
C ARG A 29 3.77 -8.21 8.14
N TYR A 30 2.60 -8.18 7.52
CA TYR A 30 2.19 -9.23 6.58
C TYR A 30 3.13 -9.32 5.35
N MET A 31 3.87 -8.24 5.06
CA MET A 31 4.88 -8.18 3.99
C MET A 31 6.21 -8.84 4.40
N ASP A 32 6.51 -8.91 5.70
CA ASP A 32 7.64 -9.65 6.26
C ASP A 32 7.24 -11.13 6.38
N SER A 33 7.14 -11.80 5.23
CA SER A 33 6.75 -13.21 5.15
C SER A 33 7.83 -14.15 5.68
N ARG A 34 9.09 -13.70 5.75
CA ARG A 34 10.21 -14.53 6.20
C ARG A 34 10.38 -14.46 7.72
N GLN A 35 10.67 -15.60 8.32
CA GLN A 35 10.93 -15.70 9.76
C GLN A 35 12.11 -14.81 10.19
N ASP A 36 13.16 -14.74 9.36
CA ASP A 36 14.32 -13.88 9.63
C ASP A 36 13.96 -12.38 9.71
N GLU A 37 13.03 -11.93 8.87
CA GLU A 37 12.57 -10.53 8.82
C GLU A 37 11.73 -10.21 10.05
N GLN A 38 10.85 -11.13 10.45
CA GLN A 38 10.03 -10.98 11.65
C GLN A 38 10.89 -10.90 12.92
N ILE A 39 11.93 -11.72 13.04
CA ILE A 39 12.86 -11.73 14.18
C ILE A 39 13.66 -10.42 14.25
N ARG A 40 14.22 -9.97 13.13
CA ARG A 40 15.03 -8.74 13.08
C ARG A 40 14.19 -7.46 13.11
N GLY A 41 12.93 -7.58 12.74
CA GLY A 41 12.00 -6.46 12.62
C GLY A 41 12.36 -5.44 11.54
N ILE A 42 13.08 -5.89 10.51
CA ILE A 42 13.42 -5.11 9.32
C ILE A 42 13.06 -5.92 8.09
N THR A 43 12.51 -5.26 7.08
CA THR A 43 12.29 -5.83 5.76
C THR A 43 13.65 -6.01 5.08
N MET A 44 13.97 -7.24 4.67
CA MET A 44 15.23 -7.55 3.98
C MET A 44 15.00 -7.79 2.49
N LYS A 45 13.83 -8.33 2.13
CA LYS A 45 13.45 -8.64 0.75
C LYS A 45 12.20 -7.89 0.36
N SER A 46 12.26 -7.26 -0.81
CA SER A 46 11.06 -6.73 -1.44
C SER A 46 9.99 -7.79 -1.70
N SER A 47 8.74 -7.49 -1.38
CA SER A 47 7.56 -8.34 -1.55
C SER A 47 6.51 -7.58 -2.37
N SER A 48 5.73 -8.27 -3.21
CA SER A 48 4.68 -7.64 -4.03
C SER A 48 3.30 -8.14 -3.67
N ILE A 49 2.34 -7.24 -3.50
CA ILE A 49 0.94 -7.55 -3.19
C ILE A 49 0.04 -6.79 -4.17
N SER A 50 -0.98 -7.46 -4.70
CA SER A 50 -2.03 -6.82 -5.51
C SER A 50 -3.21 -6.43 -4.63
N LEU A 51 -3.55 -5.16 -4.64
CA LEU A 51 -4.67 -4.55 -3.93
C LEU A 51 -5.77 -4.18 -4.94
N TYR A 52 -7.02 -4.51 -4.65
CA TYR A 52 -8.15 -4.10 -5.45
C TYR A 52 -8.86 -2.94 -4.73
N PHE A 53 -9.10 -1.86 -5.45
CA PHE A 53 -9.69 -0.65 -4.89
C PHE A 53 -10.77 -0.14 -5.84
N ALA A 54 -11.99 0.03 -5.34
CA ALA A 54 -13.08 0.60 -6.11
C ALA A 54 -13.35 2.03 -5.60
N LYS A 55 -13.28 3.00 -6.50
CA LYS A 55 -13.53 4.42 -6.24
C LYS A 55 -14.46 4.97 -7.32
N ASP A 56 -15.55 5.63 -6.94
CA ASP A 56 -16.44 6.36 -7.86
C ASP A 56 -16.88 5.54 -9.11
N ASN A 57 -17.30 4.28 -8.90
CA ASN A 57 -17.65 3.29 -9.94
C ASN A 57 -16.51 2.89 -10.89
N GLN A 58 -15.26 3.26 -10.59
CA GLN A 58 -14.08 2.80 -11.29
C GLN A 58 -13.32 1.76 -10.45
N GLU A 59 -12.88 0.71 -11.11
CA GLU A 59 -12.14 -0.39 -10.50
C GLU A 59 -10.65 -0.21 -10.78
N TYR A 60 -9.86 -0.15 -9.72
CA TYR A 60 -8.41 0.00 -9.77
C TYR A 60 -7.73 -1.24 -9.22
N LEU A 61 -6.70 -1.71 -9.93
CA LEU A 61 -5.78 -2.73 -9.46
C LEU A 61 -4.44 -2.09 -9.16
N ILE A 62 -4.08 -2.03 -7.87
CA ILE A 62 -2.85 -1.40 -7.40
C ILE A 62 -1.88 -2.51 -6.99
N ASN A 63 -0.78 -2.62 -7.71
CA ASN A 63 0.31 -3.53 -7.34
C ASN A 63 1.28 -2.78 -6.43
N MET A 64 1.23 -3.08 -5.13
CA MET A 64 2.14 -2.52 -4.14
C MET A 64 3.40 -3.39 -4.06
N ILE A 65 4.55 -2.75 -4.24
CA ILE A 65 5.86 -3.37 -4.00
C ILE A 65 6.41 -2.77 -2.72
N ASP A 66 6.62 -3.63 -1.73
CA ASP A 66 7.33 -3.26 -0.52
C ASP A 66 8.82 -3.28 -0.78
N SER A 67 9.52 -2.20 -0.44
CA SER A 67 10.96 -2.09 -0.61
C SER A 67 11.63 -1.91 0.75
N PRO A 68 12.78 -2.56 1.00
CA PRO A 68 13.45 -2.47 2.30
C PRO A 68 13.90 -1.03 2.59
N GLY A 69 13.63 -0.54 3.80
CA GLY A 69 13.99 0.83 4.21
C GLY A 69 15.44 1.01 4.68
N HIS A 70 16.18 -0.08 4.89
CA HIS A 70 17.54 -0.03 5.40
C HIS A 70 18.56 0.30 4.30
N VAL A 71 19.55 1.14 4.61
CA VAL A 71 20.58 1.61 3.66
C VAL A 71 21.39 0.49 3.00
N ASP A 72 21.66 -0.59 3.76
CA ASP A 72 22.39 -1.76 3.27
C ASP A 72 21.67 -2.49 2.12
N PHE A 73 20.35 -2.31 2.00
CA PHE A 73 19.53 -2.92 0.95
C PHE A 73 19.14 -1.91 -0.15
N SER A 74 19.89 -0.82 -0.30
CA SER A 74 19.68 0.21 -1.32
C SER A 74 19.66 -0.32 -2.76
N SER A 75 20.34 -1.43 -3.05
CA SER A 75 20.26 -2.11 -4.35
C SER A 75 18.88 -2.69 -4.64
N GLU A 76 18.19 -3.20 -3.62
CA GLU A 76 16.80 -3.68 -3.74
C GLU A 76 15.84 -2.51 -3.94
N VAL A 77 16.06 -1.40 -3.24
CA VAL A 77 15.26 -0.17 -3.41
C VAL A 77 15.40 0.37 -4.83
N SER A 78 16.62 0.53 -5.34
CA SER A 78 16.84 1.00 -6.71
C SER A 78 16.21 0.09 -7.76
N THR A 79 16.16 -1.21 -7.49
CA THR A 79 15.54 -2.19 -8.40
C THR A 79 14.02 -2.10 -8.35
N ALA A 80 13.43 -1.99 -7.15
CA ALA A 80 12.00 -1.85 -6.97
C ALA A 80 11.47 -0.55 -7.61
N VAL A 81 12.17 0.56 -7.38
CA VAL A 81 11.85 1.89 -7.93
C VAL A 81 11.72 1.81 -9.45
N ARG A 82 12.64 1.14 -10.17
CA ARG A 82 12.55 1.02 -11.64
C ARG A 82 11.30 0.31 -12.16
N VAL A 83 10.74 -0.64 -11.42
CA VAL A 83 9.51 -1.35 -11.79
C VAL A 83 8.26 -0.52 -11.51
N CYS A 84 8.31 0.35 -10.49
CA CYS A 84 7.14 1.08 -10.01
C CYS A 84 6.88 2.34 -10.83
N ASP A 85 5.65 2.53 -11.33
CA ASP A 85 5.27 3.76 -12.04
C ASP A 85 5.19 4.98 -11.12
N GLY A 86 4.94 4.75 -9.83
CA GLY A 86 4.86 5.75 -8.78
C GLY A 86 5.56 5.33 -7.51
N ALA A 87 5.90 6.29 -6.66
CA ALA A 87 6.51 6.04 -5.36
C ALA A 87 5.73 6.72 -4.24
N ILE A 88 5.55 6.02 -3.12
CA ILE A 88 4.99 6.59 -1.90
C ILE A 88 6.16 6.85 -0.95
N VAL A 89 6.43 8.11 -0.67
CA VAL A 89 7.50 8.55 0.24
C VAL A 89 6.88 8.76 1.61
N VAL A 90 7.29 7.95 2.58
CA VAL A 90 6.81 8.04 3.95
C VAL A 90 7.82 8.80 4.81
N VAL A 91 7.35 9.81 5.52
CA VAL A 91 8.18 10.66 6.40
C VAL A 91 7.57 10.69 7.79
N ASP A 92 8.41 10.53 8.83
CA ASP A 92 7.98 10.67 10.22
C ASP A 92 7.85 12.15 10.58
N VAL A 93 6.75 12.52 11.24
CA VAL A 93 6.49 13.91 11.65
C VAL A 93 7.47 14.40 12.73
N VAL A 94 7.99 13.51 13.56
CA VAL A 94 8.88 13.88 14.67
C VAL A 94 10.33 13.92 14.20
N GLU A 95 10.76 12.90 13.45
CA GLU A 95 12.14 12.79 12.96
C GLU A 95 12.38 13.72 11.76
N GLY A 96 11.34 14.03 10.99
CA GLY A 96 11.42 14.87 9.81
C GLY A 96 12.13 14.17 8.65
N VAL A 97 12.83 14.95 7.82
CA VAL A 97 13.49 14.45 6.61
C VAL A 97 14.85 13.84 6.94
N CYS A 98 14.92 12.51 6.93
CA CYS A 98 16.16 11.77 7.16
C CYS A 98 17.03 11.69 5.89
N PRO A 99 18.36 11.45 5.99
CA PRO A 99 19.23 11.21 4.84
C PRO A 99 18.77 10.06 3.94
N GLN A 100 18.14 9.04 4.54
CA GLN A 100 17.55 7.91 3.82
C GLN A 100 16.41 8.36 2.89
N THR A 101 15.51 9.21 3.38
CA THR A 101 14.42 9.81 2.60
C THR A 101 14.98 10.63 1.43
N GLN A 102 16.04 11.40 1.65
CA GLN A 102 16.70 12.16 0.59
C GLN A 102 17.31 11.26 -0.49
N ALA A 103 17.92 10.13 -0.09
CA ALA A 103 18.48 9.17 -1.03
C ALA A 103 17.38 8.51 -1.90
N VAL A 104 16.23 8.15 -1.29
CA VAL A 104 15.09 7.58 -2.03
C VAL A 104 14.45 8.61 -2.96
N LEU A 105 14.28 9.86 -2.51
CA LEU A 105 13.80 10.96 -3.36
C LEU A 105 14.72 11.19 -4.56
N ARG A 106 16.04 11.17 -4.35
CA ARG A 106 17.05 11.24 -5.43
C ARG A 106 16.91 10.09 -6.43
N GLN A 107 16.74 8.86 -5.96
CA GLN A 107 16.55 7.70 -6.84
C GLN A 107 15.26 7.80 -7.66
N THR A 108 14.17 8.20 -7.01
CA THR A 108 12.86 8.39 -7.64
C THR A 108 12.93 9.46 -8.74
N TRP A 109 13.68 10.54 -8.46
CA TRP A 109 13.94 11.61 -9.42
C TRP A 109 14.71 11.14 -10.66
N LEU A 110 15.82 10.42 -10.47
CA LEU A 110 16.66 9.93 -11.56
C LEU A 110 15.89 9.02 -12.54
N GLU A 111 15.00 8.19 -11.99
CA GLU A 111 14.17 7.25 -12.74
C GLU A 111 12.85 7.90 -13.27
N ASN A 112 12.67 9.22 -13.13
CA ASN A 112 11.49 9.98 -13.58
C ASN A 112 10.16 9.40 -13.07
N ILE A 113 10.11 9.03 -11.81
CA ILE A 113 8.93 8.47 -11.15
C ILE A 113 8.23 9.60 -10.41
N ARG A 114 6.89 9.58 -10.36
CA ARG A 114 6.13 10.57 -9.59
C ARG A 114 6.06 10.17 -8.11
N PRO A 115 6.71 10.90 -7.18
CA PRO A 115 6.57 10.66 -5.76
C PRO A 115 5.28 11.28 -5.22
N VAL A 116 4.69 10.61 -4.25
CA VAL A 116 3.56 11.07 -3.44
C VAL A 116 3.97 11.02 -1.98
N LEU A 117 3.63 12.05 -1.19
CA LEU A 117 4.12 12.20 0.18
C LEU A 117 3.08 11.73 1.21
N VAL A 118 3.51 10.86 2.13
CA VAL A 118 2.75 10.45 3.30
C VAL A 118 3.51 10.84 4.56
N ILE A 119 2.93 11.77 5.31
CA ILE A 119 3.44 12.21 6.61
C ILE A 119 2.84 11.29 7.68
N ASN A 120 3.66 10.43 8.28
CA ASN A 120 3.25 9.37 9.20
C ASN A 120 3.66 9.66 10.66
N LYS A 121 3.07 8.93 11.60
CA LYS A 121 3.26 9.05 13.06
C LYS A 121 2.77 10.36 13.66
N MET A 122 1.66 10.90 13.11
CA MET A 122 0.98 12.08 13.64
C MET A 122 0.58 11.94 15.12
N ASP A 123 0.33 10.72 15.58
CA ASP A 123 0.02 10.37 16.97
C ASP A 123 1.12 10.78 17.96
N ARG A 124 2.40 10.78 17.55
CA ARG A 124 3.53 11.16 18.41
C ARG A 124 3.50 12.64 18.76
N LEU A 125 3.00 13.50 17.88
CA LEU A 125 2.82 14.93 18.18
C LEU A 125 1.86 15.15 19.36
N ILE A 126 0.84 14.29 19.46
CA ILE A 126 -0.22 14.40 20.46
C ILE A 126 0.19 13.70 21.76
N THR A 127 0.73 12.48 21.66
CA THR A 127 0.96 11.60 22.81
C THR A 127 2.33 11.79 23.45
N GLU A 128 3.39 11.88 22.64
CA GLU A 128 4.77 12.02 23.12
C GLU A 128 5.13 13.48 23.35
N LEU A 129 5.03 14.31 22.30
CA LEU A 129 5.43 15.71 22.35
C LEU A 129 4.38 16.62 22.99
N LYS A 130 3.11 16.18 23.04
CA LYS A 130 1.98 16.92 23.63
C LYS A 130 1.88 18.37 23.16
N LEU A 131 2.13 18.58 21.86
CA LEU A 131 2.09 19.91 21.26
C LEU A 131 0.65 20.41 21.16
N THR A 132 0.50 21.73 21.15
CA THR A 132 -0.78 22.34 20.78
C THR A 132 -1.06 22.16 19.28
N PRO A 133 -2.33 22.15 18.85
CA PRO A 133 -2.69 22.05 17.43
C PRO A 133 -2.00 23.09 16.53
N SER A 134 -1.79 24.31 17.06
CA SER A 134 -1.08 25.38 16.35
C SER A 134 0.41 25.08 16.15
N GLU A 135 1.09 24.57 17.18
CA GLU A 135 2.51 24.21 17.09
C GLU A 135 2.71 23.01 16.17
N ALA A 136 1.80 22.04 16.23
CA ALA A 136 1.78 20.89 15.31
C ALA A 136 1.66 21.35 13.85
N TYR A 137 0.81 22.33 13.55
CA TYR A 137 0.71 22.90 12.21
C TYR A 137 2.02 23.53 11.74
N THR A 138 2.67 24.33 12.59
CA THR A 138 3.99 24.92 12.28
C THR A 138 5.05 23.84 12.04
N GLN A 139 5.02 22.73 12.79
CA GLN A 139 5.93 21.61 12.57
C GLN A 139 5.68 20.93 11.21
N LEU A 140 4.42 20.74 10.81
CA LEU A 140 4.08 20.18 9.50
C LEU A 140 4.55 21.08 8.34
N GLN A 141 4.41 22.40 8.49
CA GLN A 141 4.92 23.36 7.50
C GLN A 141 6.44 23.25 7.34
N LYS A 142 7.19 23.19 8.46
CA LYS A 142 8.65 23.02 8.42
C LYS A 142 9.08 21.75 7.69
N ILE A 143 8.37 20.64 7.89
CA ILE A 143 8.69 19.38 7.21
C ILE A 143 8.46 19.51 5.70
N LEU A 144 7.36 20.12 5.28
CA LEU A 144 7.08 20.34 3.87
C LEU A 144 8.12 21.27 3.22
N GLU A 145 8.53 22.33 3.92
CA GLU A 145 9.61 23.22 3.48
C GLU A 145 10.92 22.45 3.31
N GLN A 146 11.29 21.58 4.25
CA GLN A 146 12.49 20.74 4.15
C GLN A 146 12.45 19.79 2.94
N ILE A 147 11.31 19.13 2.69
CA ILE A 147 11.16 18.21 1.55
C ILE A 147 11.22 18.99 0.23
N ASN A 148 10.55 20.15 0.17
CA ASN A 148 10.56 21.01 -1.01
C ASN A 148 11.95 21.61 -1.28
N ALA A 149 12.75 21.89 -0.24
CA ALA A 149 14.14 22.31 -0.40
C ALA A 149 15.00 21.20 -1.03
N VAL A 150 14.82 19.94 -0.60
CA VAL A 150 15.51 18.79 -1.21
C VAL A 150 15.08 18.63 -2.67
N THR A 151 13.78 18.70 -2.96
CA THR A 151 13.25 18.57 -4.32
C THR A 151 13.74 19.70 -5.23
N GLY A 152 13.74 20.94 -4.73
CA GLY A 152 14.27 22.11 -5.45
C GLY A 152 15.76 21.99 -5.76
N SER A 153 16.56 21.39 -4.86
CA SER A 153 17.98 21.14 -5.13
C SER A 153 18.19 20.16 -6.29
N LEU A 154 17.33 19.13 -6.39
CA LEU A 154 17.39 18.13 -7.46
C LEU A 154 16.93 18.69 -8.80
N PHE A 155 15.88 19.52 -8.77
CA PHE A 155 15.41 20.22 -9.94
C PHE A 155 16.45 21.18 -10.50
N THR A 156 17.03 22.02 -9.63
CA THR A 156 18.09 22.96 -10.03
C THR A 156 19.27 22.22 -10.65
N SER A 157 19.66 21.08 -10.08
CA SER A 157 20.73 20.24 -10.62
C SER A 157 20.40 19.72 -12.03
N LYS A 158 19.18 19.22 -12.24
CA LYS A 158 18.73 18.73 -13.55
C LYS A 158 18.69 19.83 -14.60
N VAL A 159 18.15 21.00 -14.27
CA VAL A 159 18.10 22.14 -15.20
C VAL A 159 19.51 22.60 -15.59
N LEU A 160 20.46 22.56 -14.66
CA LEU A 160 21.86 22.87 -14.94
C LEU A 160 22.51 21.83 -15.85
N GLU A 161 22.24 20.53 -15.63
CA GLU A 161 22.75 19.43 -16.48
C GLU A 161 22.20 19.50 -17.90
N GLU A 162 20.88 19.66 -18.07
CA GLU A 162 20.25 19.78 -19.39
C GLU A 162 20.76 20.99 -20.17
N ARG A 163 21.04 22.10 -19.49
CA ARG A 163 21.66 23.27 -20.11
C ARG A 163 23.10 23.00 -20.50
N ALA A 164 23.91 22.36 -19.66
CA ALA A 164 25.27 21.97 -20.02
C ALA A 164 25.31 21.05 -21.25
N GLU A 165 24.37 20.10 -21.36
CA GLU A 165 24.26 19.24 -22.55
C GLU A 165 23.84 20.01 -23.81
N LYS A 166 22.91 20.96 -23.67
CA LYS A 166 22.49 21.85 -24.78
C LYS A 166 23.63 22.77 -25.21
N ASP A 167 24.39 23.33 -24.28
CA ASP A 167 25.54 24.19 -24.56
C ASP A 167 26.64 23.42 -25.29
N VAL A 168 26.92 22.17 -24.87
CA VAL A 168 27.86 21.28 -25.58
C VAL A 168 27.40 20.97 -27.00
N LYS A 169 26.10 20.73 -27.22
CA LYS A 169 25.53 20.52 -28.56
C LYS A 169 25.58 21.79 -29.43
N MET A 170 25.29 22.96 -28.84
CA MET A 170 25.38 24.25 -29.54
C MET A 170 26.83 24.60 -29.93
N LEU A 171 27.80 24.23 -29.08
CA LEU A 171 29.23 24.38 -29.37
C LEU A 171 29.73 23.41 -30.44
N SER A 172 29.13 22.22 -30.60
CA SER A 172 29.48 21.30 -31.69
C SER A 172 28.93 21.72 -33.06
N ASP A 173 27.84 22.50 -33.08
CA ASP A 173 27.18 22.93 -34.32
C ASP A 173 27.63 24.31 -34.82
N SER A 174 28.45 25.06 -34.07
CA SER A 174 28.82 26.44 -34.40
C SER A 174 30.31 26.63 -34.73
N ASN A 175 30.59 26.68 -36.04
CA ASN A 175 31.85 27.17 -36.61
C ASN A 175 31.75 28.67 -36.98
N SER A 176 31.22 29.51 -36.08
CA SER A 176 31.13 30.96 -36.29
C SER A 176 31.32 31.75 -34.98
N MET A 177 32.18 32.76 -35.06
CA MET A 177 32.70 33.57 -33.96
C MET A 177 31.74 34.63 -33.40
N ASN A 178 31.92 34.90 -32.10
CA ASN A 178 31.68 36.14 -31.32
C ASN A 178 30.23 36.63 -31.06
N SER A 179 29.81 36.56 -29.79
CA SER A 179 29.80 37.74 -28.91
C SER A 179 29.59 37.32 -27.44
N LYS A 180 30.37 37.90 -26.53
CA LYS A 180 30.22 37.77 -25.07
C LYS A 180 28.92 38.46 -24.65
N GLN A 181 27.81 37.74 -24.63
CA GLN A 181 26.68 38.07 -23.76
C GLN A 181 26.91 37.35 -22.43
N VAL A 182 27.11 38.14 -21.38
CA VAL A 182 27.06 37.65 -20.00
C VAL A 182 25.62 37.18 -19.79
N TYR A 183 25.40 35.87 -19.87
CA TYR A 183 24.11 35.26 -19.63
C TYR A 183 23.68 35.55 -18.18
N ASP A 184 22.56 36.24 -18.04
CA ASP A 184 21.87 36.40 -16.77
C ASP A 184 21.16 35.08 -16.43
N TRP A 185 21.77 34.28 -15.55
CA TRP A 185 21.31 32.94 -15.16
C TRP A 185 19.91 32.91 -14.51
N SER A 186 19.34 34.09 -14.23
CA SER A 186 18.09 34.32 -13.51
C SER A 186 16.83 34.15 -14.37
N THR A 187 16.88 34.48 -15.66
CA THR A 187 15.67 34.69 -16.49
C THR A 187 15.12 33.43 -17.15
N GLY A 188 15.90 32.35 -17.26
CA GLY A 188 15.46 31.09 -17.88
C GLY A 188 14.84 30.07 -16.92
N LEU A 189 14.78 30.36 -15.61
CA LEU A 189 14.13 29.50 -14.60
C LEU A 189 12.61 29.73 -14.52
N GLU A 190 12.09 30.76 -15.18
CA GLU A 190 10.68 31.13 -15.13
C GLU A 190 9.80 30.44 -16.20
N GLU A 191 10.40 29.71 -17.16
CA GLU A 191 9.69 29.10 -18.30
C GLU A 191 9.42 27.59 -18.17
N THR A 192 9.97 26.89 -17.17
CA THR A 192 9.66 25.47 -16.92
C THR A 192 8.50 25.32 -15.94
N ASP A 193 7.45 24.58 -16.34
CA ASP A 193 6.26 24.34 -15.53
C ASP A 193 6.56 23.35 -14.38
N ASP A 194 7.01 23.89 -13.25
CA ASP A 194 7.43 23.13 -12.07
C ASP A 194 6.26 22.79 -11.12
N SER A 195 5.03 23.07 -11.55
CA SER A 195 3.85 23.02 -10.70
C SER A 195 3.55 21.62 -10.14
N HIS A 196 3.92 20.57 -10.86
CA HIS A 196 3.73 19.18 -10.44
C HIS A 196 4.84 18.61 -9.54
N LEU A 197 5.90 19.39 -9.31
CA LEU A 197 7.09 18.92 -8.61
C LEU A 197 7.02 19.09 -7.11
N TYR A 198 6.44 20.21 -6.68
CA TYR A 198 6.44 20.59 -5.29
C TYR A 198 5.35 19.87 -4.51
N PHE A 199 5.69 19.45 -3.29
CA PHE A 199 4.72 18.84 -2.39
C PHE A 199 3.90 19.94 -1.74
N SER A 200 2.66 20.07 -2.21
CA SER A 200 1.65 20.95 -1.63
C SER A 200 0.41 20.15 -1.24
N PRO A 201 -0.07 20.25 0.01
CA PRO A 201 -1.30 19.60 0.43
C PRO A 201 -2.53 20.07 -0.36
N ASP A 202 -2.53 21.32 -0.87
CA ASP A 202 -3.59 21.88 -1.73
C ASP A 202 -3.79 21.08 -3.02
N GLN A 203 -2.70 20.53 -3.57
CA GLN A 203 -2.77 19.72 -4.78
C GLN A 203 -3.26 18.30 -4.47
N GLY A 204 -3.33 17.89 -3.21
CA GLY A 204 -3.65 16.52 -2.82
C GLY A 204 -2.47 15.55 -2.93
N ASN A 205 -1.24 16.05 -3.11
CA ASN A 205 -0.02 15.21 -3.17
C ASN A 205 0.53 14.84 -1.78
N VAL A 206 -0.13 15.30 -0.71
CA VAL A 206 0.27 15.05 0.69
C VAL A 206 -0.90 14.44 1.47
N VAL A 207 -0.64 13.33 2.17
CA VAL A 207 -1.56 12.68 3.10
C VAL A 207 -0.95 12.68 4.49
N PHE A 208 -1.77 12.95 5.49
CA PHE A 208 -1.40 12.86 6.89
C PHE A 208 -1.97 11.57 7.46
N ALA A 209 -1.12 10.76 8.08
CA ALA A 209 -1.48 9.45 8.58
C ALA A 209 -0.89 9.15 9.96
N SER A 210 -1.59 8.29 10.69
CA SER A 210 -1.07 7.56 11.83
C SER A 210 -1.33 6.07 11.58
N ALA A 211 -0.26 5.35 11.22
CA ALA A 211 -0.36 3.91 10.98
C ALA A 211 -0.71 3.10 12.24
N ILE A 212 -0.29 3.58 13.43
CA ILE A 212 -0.53 2.91 14.73
C ILE A 212 -2.01 2.97 15.10
N ASP A 213 -2.60 4.15 14.97
CA ASP A 213 -4.00 4.37 15.34
C ASP A 213 -4.97 4.10 14.18
N GLY A 214 -4.42 3.83 12.99
CA GLY A 214 -5.16 3.35 11.82
C GLY A 214 -6.02 4.39 11.13
N TRP A 215 -5.74 5.68 11.34
CA TRP A 215 -6.38 6.76 10.59
C TRP A 215 -5.42 7.50 9.68
N GLY A 216 -5.94 7.95 8.55
CA GLY A 216 -5.21 8.79 7.61
C GLY A 216 -6.18 9.56 6.75
N PHE A 217 -5.80 10.78 6.39
CA PHE A 217 -6.69 11.67 5.65
C PHE A 217 -5.92 12.48 4.61
N SER A 218 -6.62 12.77 3.52
CA SER A 218 -6.27 13.84 2.59
C SER A 218 -7.08 15.10 2.91
N ILE A 219 -6.58 16.26 2.50
CA ILE A 219 -7.32 17.52 2.65
C ILE A 219 -8.65 17.48 1.88
N GLU A 220 -8.69 16.74 0.77
CA GLU A 220 -9.88 16.55 -0.05
C GLU A 220 -11.05 15.92 0.71
N GLN A 221 -10.79 14.87 1.49
CA GLN A 221 -11.82 14.23 2.32
C GLN A 221 -12.45 15.23 3.30
N PHE A 222 -11.62 16.07 3.93
CA PHE A 222 -12.10 17.12 4.81
C PHE A 222 -12.83 18.24 4.07
N ALA A 223 -12.36 18.63 2.88
CA ALA A 223 -13.03 19.62 2.05
C ALA A 223 -14.45 19.15 1.67
N GLN A 224 -14.62 17.88 1.29
CA GLN A 224 -15.92 17.28 0.98
C GLN A 224 -16.83 17.22 2.22
N MET A 225 -16.32 16.75 3.36
CA MET A 225 -17.09 16.69 4.61
C MET A 225 -17.56 18.08 5.08
N TYR A 226 -16.70 19.10 4.99
CA TYR A 226 -17.04 20.46 5.40
C TYR A 226 -17.86 21.23 4.38
N SER A 227 -17.76 20.88 3.09
CA SER A 227 -18.62 21.42 2.05
C SER A 227 -20.08 21.15 2.37
N GLN A 228 -20.41 19.92 2.79
CA GLN A 228 -21.77 19.55 3.19
C GLN A 228 -22.24 20.26 4.46
N LYS A 229 -21.36 20.46 5.45
CA LYS A 229 -21.71 21.07 6.75
C LYS A 229 -21.85 22.60 6.68
N ILE A 230 -21.03 23.27 5.87
CA ILE A 230 -20.93 24.75 5.84
C ILE A 230 -21.63 25.33 4.60
N GLY A 231 -21.79 24.53 3.52
CA GLY A 231 -22.38 24.97 2.25
C GLY A 231 -21.43 25.76 1.35
N ILE A 232 -20.11 25.60 1.51
CA ILE A 232 -19.08 26.22 0.67
C ILE A 232 -18.60 25.18 -0.35
N ASN A 233 -18.29 25.61 -1.58
CA ASN A 233 -17.75 24.71 -2.62
C ASN A 233 -16.44 24.03 -2.15
N ALA A 234 -16.33 22.72 -2.39
CA ALA A 234 -15.19 21.89 -2.01
C ALA A 234 -13.87 22.39 -2.64
N GLU A 235 -13.89 22.89 -3.87
CA GLU A 235 -12.68 23.43 -4.53
C GLU A 235 -12.12 24.68 -3.85
N VAL A 236 -13.00 25.56 -3.35
CA VAL A 236 -12.59 26.75 -2.61
C VAL A 236 -12.02 26.33 -1.25
N LEU A 237 -12.64 25.33 -0.61
CA LEU A 237 -12.15 24.78 0.64
C LEU A 237 -10.78 24.10 0.46
N LEU A 238 -10.58 23.33 -0.61
CA LEU A 238 -9.30 22.72 -0.92
C LEU A 238 -8.15 23.75 -0.92
N LYS A 239 -8.33 24.87 -1.63
CA LYS A 239 -7.32 25.94 -1.75
C LYS A 239 -7.15 26.82 -0.51
N THR A 240 -8.06 26.71 0.47
CA THR A 240 -8.08 27.60 1.64
C THR A 240 -7.86 26.87 2.95
N LEU A 241 -8.09 25.56 3.00
CA LEU A 241 -7.86 24.74 4.18
C LEU A 241 -6.38 24.75 4.55
N TRP A 242 -5.48 24.70 3.58
CA TRP A 242 -4.05 24.83 3.79
C TRP A 242 -3.60 26.31 3.62
N GLY A 243 -2.77 26.78 4.55
CA GLY A 243 -2.20 28.13 4.54
C GLY A 243 -2.84 29.10 5.54
N ASP A 244 -2.48 30.37 5.39
CA ASP A 244 -2.79 31.43 6.37
C ASP A 244 -4.19 32.04 6.19
N TYR A 245 -5.19 31.17 6.15
CA TYR A 245 -6.59 31.54 6.08
C TYR A 245 -7.28 31.35 7.44
N TYR A 246 -8.24 32.23 7.74
CA TYR A 246 -9.12 32.09 8.89
C TYR A 246 -10.58 32.30 8.49
N LEU A 247 -11.49 31.66 9.21
CA LEU A 247 -12.92 31.89 9.06
C LEU A 247 -13.35 33.06 9.95
N ASN A 248 -13.99 34.08 9.36
CA ASN A 248 -14.69 35.07 10.17
C ASN A 248 -16.08 34.52 10.53
N SER A 249 -16.26 34.05 11.76
CA SER A 249 -17.52 33.47 12.26
C SER A 249 -18.75 34.36 12.04
N LYS A 250 -18.57 35.69 12.03
CA LYS A 250 -19.68 36.64 11.78
C LYS A 250 -20.09 36.74 10.31
N ALA A 251 -19.13 36.59 9.38
CA ALA A 251 -19.37 36.79 7.95
C ALA A 251 -19.45 35.48 7.16
N LYS A 252 -19.11 34.34 7.77
CA LYS A 252 -18.88 33.04 7.11
C LYS A 252 -17.99 33.16 5.86
N LYS A 253 -17.08 34.14 5.86
CA LYS A 253 -16.13 34.40 4.77
C LYS A 253 -14.73 34.00 5.22
N ILE A 254 -14.02 33.38 4.29
CA ILE A 254 -12.61 33.03 4.43
C ILE A 254 -11.78 34.26 4.11
N MET A 255 -10.87 34.65 5.01
CA MET A 255 -9.99 35.79 4.84
C MET A 255 -8.53 35.38 5.04
N LYS A 256 -7.62 36.03 4.32
CA LYS A 256 -6.16 35.87 4.49
C LYS A 256 -5.65 36.66 5.70
N GLY A 257 -4.56 36.19 6.30
CA GLY A 257 -3.84 36.89 7.37
C GLY A 257 -4.21 36.42 8.77
N ALA A 258 -4.30 35.10 8.97
CA ALA A 258 -4.57 34.50 10.28
C ALA A 258 -3.46 34.81 11.30
N GLN A 259 -2.20 34.60 10.90
CA GLN A 259 -1.03 34.78 11.77
C GLN A 259 -0.86 36.23 12.23
N GLY A 260 -1.00 37.21 11.32
CA GLY A 260 -0.90 38.63 11.65
C GLY A 260 -2.01 39.15 12.57
N LYS A 261 -3.12 38.41 12.72
CA LYS A 261 -4.24 38.75 13.61
C LYS A 261 -4.32 37.85 14.85
N GLY A 262 -3.33 36.98 15.07
CA GLY A 262 -3.33 36.00 16.17
C GLY A 262 -4.51 35.03 16.14
N LYS A 263 -5.13 34.81 14.96
CA LYS A 263 -6.25 33.89 14.79
C LYS A 263 -5.73 32.52 14.35
N LYS A 264 -6.40 31.47 14.82
CA LYS A 264 -6.11 30.09 14.40
C LYS A 264 -6.39 29.93 12.91
N THR A 265 -5.54 29.15 12.23
CA THR A 265 -5.71 28.81 10.83
C THR A 265 -6.90 27.86 10.64
N LEU A 266 -7.46 27.82 9.42
CA LEU A 266 -8.57 26.93 9.09
C LEU A 266 -8.20 25.45 9.34
N PHE A 267 -7.01 25.03 8.94
CA PHE A 267 -6.53 23.66 9.18
C PHE A 267 -6.53 23.30 10.67
N VAL A 268 -6.02 24.20 11.51
CA VAL A 268 -5.96 23.98 12.96
C VAL A 268 -7.37 23.86 13.53
N GLN A 269 -8.25 24.80 13.19
CA GLN A 269 -9.61 24.88 13.74
C GLN A 269 -10.50 23.71 13.29
N PHE A 270 -10.41 23.29 12.03
CA PHE A 270 -11.32 22.30 11.46
C PHE A 270 -10.77 20.87 11.47
N VAL A 271 -9.46 20.68 11.40
CA VAL A 271 -8.87 19.34 11.32
C VAL A 271 -8.21 18.98 12.64
N LEU A 272 -7.15 19.71 13.02
CA LEU A 272 -6.32 19.32 14.15
C LEU A 272 -7.07 19.41 15.50
N GLU A 273 -7.89 20.44 15.74
CA GLU A 273 -8.64 20.55 17.00
C GLU A 273 -9.59 19.39 17.24
N ASN A 274 -10.23 18.86 16.19
CA ASN A 274 -11.13 17.71 16.31
C ASN A 274 -10.37 16.43 16.65
N ILE A 275 -9.21 16.23 16.01
CA ILE A 275 -8.34 15.08 16.29
C ILE A 275 -7.81 15.19 17.72
N TRP A 276 -7.28 16.35 18.14
CA TRP A 276 -6.79 16.55 19.51
C TRP A 276 -7.89 16.35 20.55
N SER A 277 -9.10 16.87 20.30
CA SER A 277 -10.25 16.67 21.19
C SER A 277 -10.64 15.20 21.30
N LEU A 278 -10.54 14.44 20.20
CA LEU A 278 -10.78 13.00 20.19
C LEU A 278 -9.72 12.26 21.03
N TYR A 279 -8.44 12.54 20.81
CA TYR A 279 -7.35 11.93 21.58
C TYR A 279 -7.43 12.27 23.08
N GLU A 280 -7.74 13.53 23.41
CA GLU A 280 -7.91 13.95 24.80
C GLU A 280 -9.12 13.26 25.45
N ALA A 281 -10.23 13.13 24.75
CA ALA A 281 -11.42 12.47 25.25
C ALA A 281 -11.21 10.96 25.47
N VAL A 282 -10.53 10.27 24.55
CA VAL A 282 -10.34 8.81 24.59
C VAL A 282 -9.17 8.40 25.48
N LEU A 283 -8.02 9.06 25.34
CA LEU A 283 -6.76 8.61 25.92
C LEU A 283 -6.46 9.26 27.28
N ILE A 284 -6.75 10.55 27.44
CA ILE A 284 -6.40 11.32 28.64
C ILE A 284 -7.55 11.31 29.66
N ARG A 285 -8.74 11.79 29.28
CA ARG A 285 -9.87 12.00 30.21
C ARG A 285 -10.78 10.79 30.36
N ARG A 286 -10.84 9.92 29.35
CA ARG A 286 -11.74 8.74 29.28
C ARG A 286 -13.22 9.11 29.46
N ASP A 287 -13.61 10.27 28.94
CA ASP A 287 -14.95 10.82 29.07
C ASP A 287 -15.91 10.16 28.07
N LYS A 288 -16.66 9.14 28.53
CA LYS A 288 -17.63 8.42 27.67
C LYS A 288 -18.68 9.33 27.03
N GLU A 289 -19.14 10.36 27.74
CA GLU A 289 -20.14 11.31 27.24
C GLU A 289 -19.62 12.23 26.12
N LYS A 290 -18.35 12.63 26.19
CA LYS A 290 -17.75 13.42 25.11
C LYS A 290 -17.52 12.56 23.89
N ILE A 291 -17.09 11.31 24.09
CA ILE A 291 -16.91 10.34 23.02
C ILE A 291 -18.25 10.10 22.30
N THR A 292 -19.35 9.86 23.02
CA THR A 292 -20.67 9.68 22.39
C THR A 292 -21.15 10.92 21.65
N LYS A 293 -20.88 12.13 22.17
CA LYS A 293 -21.16 13.40 21.44
C LYS A 293 -20.35 13.51 20.15
N ILE A 294 -19.06 13.16 20.18
CA ILE A 294 -18.18 13.18 18.99
C ILE A 294 -18.64 12.15 17.96
N ILE A 295 -18.98 10.93 18.40
CA ILE A 295 -19.53 9.88 17.53
C ILE A 295 -20.80 10.35 16.84
N THR A 296 -21.69 11.02 17.59
CA THR A 296 -22.94 11.55 17.07
C THR A 296 -22.71 12.70 16.09
N SER A 297 -21.75 13.60 16.36
CA SER A 297 -21.44 14.72 15.46
C SER A 297 -20.70 14.31 14.17
N LEU A 298 -20.01 13.18 14.21
CA LEU A 298 -19.34 12.55 13.08
C LEU A 298 -20.24 11.54 12.34
N GLY A 299 -21.37 11.15 12.93
CA GLY A 299 -22.31 10.19 12.33
C GLY A 299 -21.80 8.75 12.29
N LEU A 300 -20.92 8.37 13.23
CA LEU A 300 -20.29 7.05 13.24
C LEU A 300 -21.13 6.02 14.02
N THR A 301 -21.19 4.78 13.53
CA THR A 301 -21.89 3.66 14.18
C THR A 301 -20.88 2.66 14.74
N ILE A 302 -20.56 2.79 16.03
CA ILE A 302 -19.61 1.90 16.69
C ILE A 302 -20.31 0.66 17.23
N LEU A 303 -19.70 -0.51 17.05
CA LEU A 303 -20.19 -1.72 17.67
C LEU A 303 -20.02 -1.67 19.20
N PRO A 304 -21.05 -2.05 19.98
CA PRO A 304 -21.00 -2.01 21.45
C PRO A 304 -19.87 -2.84 22.08
N ARG A 305 -19.33 -3.83 21.35
CA ARG A 305 -18.21 -4.68 21.80
C ARG A 305 -16.91 -3.88 21.91
N ASP A 306 -16.66 -2.97 20.97
CA ASP A 306 -15.38 -2.25 20.86
C ASP A 306 -15.35 -1.09 21.88
N SER A 307 -16.52 -0.51 22.18
CA SER A 307 -16.68 0.49 23.24
C SER A 307 -16.48 -0.07 24.66
N ARG A 308 -16.63 -1.39 24.86
CA ARG A 308 -16.51 -2.05 26.17
C ARG A 308 -15.13 -2.64 26.43
N HIS A 309 -14.23 -2.60 25.45
CA HIS A 309 -12.88 -3.13 25.61
C HIS A 309 -12.09 -2.34 26.66
N SER A 310 -11.25 -3.02 27.45
CA SER A 310 -10.47 -2.41 28.53
C SER A 310 -9.41 -1.43 28.00
N ASP A 311 -8.89 -1.69 26.81
CA ASP A 311 -7.82 -0.89 26.22
C ASP A 311 -8.35 0.32 25.42
N PRO A 312 -7.98 1.56 25.80
CA PRO A 312 -8.44 2.77 25.13
C PRO A 312 -7.89 2.89 23.69
N LYS A 313 -6.73 2.29 23.41
CA LYS A 313 -6.13 2.27 22.06
C LYS A 313 -6.96 1.46 21.07
N VAL A 314 -7.56 0.35 21.52
CA VAL A 314 -8.45 -0.47 20.67
C VAL A 314 -9.72 0.30 20.32
N HIS A 315 -10.27 1.03 21.30
CA HIS A 315 -11.41 1.91 21.07
C HIS A 315 -11.06 3.06 20.12
N LEU A 316 -9.90 3.70 20.30
CA LEU A 316 -9.42 4.75 19.40
C LEU A 316 -9.28 4.21 17.97
N ASN A 317 -8.60 3.08 17.80
CA ASN A 317 -8.41 2.45 16.50
C ASN A 317 -9.75 2.07 15.85
N ALA A 318 -10.74 1.59 16.62
CA ALA A 318 -12.08 1.31 16.10
C ALA A 318 -12.81 2.57 15.59
N ILE A 319 -12.72 3.69 16.32
CA ILE A 319 -13.29 4.98 15.88
C ILE A 319 -12.58 5.46 14.62
N CYS A 320 -11.25 5.50 14.67
CA CYS A 320 -10.37 6.00 13.62
C CYS A 320 -10.48 5.19 12.33
N SER A 321 -10.56 3.86 12.43
CA SER A 321 -10.75 2.96 11.29
C SER A 321 -12.10 3.14 10.59
N GLN A 322 -13.15 3.56 11.30
CA GLN A 322 -14.45 3.85 10.69
C GLN A 322 -14.52 5.27 10.14
N TRP A 323 -13.91 6.22 10.84
CA TRP A 323 -14.00 7.62 10.48
C TRP A 323 -13.13 7.97 9.28
N LEU A 324 -11.85 7.61 9.32
CA LEU A 324 -10.85 8.02 8.34
C LEU A 324 -9.90 6.85 8.03
N PRO A 325 -10.32 5.85 7.25
CA PRO A 325 -9.44 4.75 6.88
C PRO A 325 -8.21 5.24 6.11
N VAL A 326 -7.01 4.95 6.61
CA VAL A 326 -5.73 5.27 5.93
C VAL A 326 -5.72 4.74 4.50
N SER A 327 -6.27 3.54 4.30
CA SER A 327 -6.34 2.87 3.00
C SER A 327 -6.99 3.74 1.94
N ASN A 328 -8.14 4.33 2.26
CA ASN A 328 -8.91 5.09 1.30
C ASN A 328 -8.20 6.40 0.96
N ALA A 329 -7.58 7.06 1.96
CA ALA A 329 -6.85 8.30 1.74
C ALA A 329 -5.63 8.08 0.83
N VAL A 330 -4.81 7.07 1.12
CA VAL A 330 -3.59 6.79 0.36
C VAL A 330 -3.91 6.22 -1.03
N LEU A 331 -4.84 5.28 -1.14
CA LEU A 331 -5.17 4.66 -2.43
C LEU A 331 -5.90 5.63 -3.36
N SER A 332 -6.82 6.47 -2.84
CA SER A 332 -7.44 7.53 -3.63
C SER A 332 -6.40 8.47 -4.21
N MET A 333 -5.48 8.93 -3.38
CA MET A 333 -4.38 9.81 -3.77
C MET A 333 -3.48 9.17 -4.84
N VAL A 334 -3.19 7.88 -4.72
CA VAL A 334 -2.45 7.11 -5.72
C VAL A 334 -3.21 7.12 -7.05
N CYS A 335 -4.51 6.81 -7.05
CA CYS A 335 -5.34 6.82 -8.27
C CYS A 335 -5.41 8.19 -8.93
N ASP A 336 -5.47 9.27 -8.15
CA ASP A 336 -5.64 10.62 -8.68
C ASP A 336 -4.33 11.24 -9.20
N LYS A 337 -3.19 10.82 -8.64
CA LYS A 337 -1.88 11.46 -8.92
C LYS A 337 -0.95 10.60 -9.74
N LEU A 338 -0.97 9.28 -9.58
CA LEU A 338 -0.07 8.43 -10.34
C LEU A 338 -0.57 8.26 -11.77
N PRO A 339 0.33 8.35 -12.77
CA PRO A 339 -0.05 8.16 -14.16
C PRO A 339 -0.51 6.73 -14.40
N SER A 340 -1.43 6.55 -15.33
CA SER A 340 -1.78 5.22 -15.84
C SER A 340 -0.57 4.61 -16.55
N PRO A 341 -0.43 3.27 -16.61
CA PRO A 341 0.62 2.63 -17.41
C PRO A 341 0.56 2.99 -18.91
N LEU A 342 -0.54 3.56 -19.39
CA LEU A 342 -0.69 4.09 -20.75
C LEU A 342 -0.02 5.46 -20.94
N ASP A 343 0.15 6.24 -19.86
CA ASP A 343 0.67 7.61 -19.90
C ASP A 343 2.18 7.66 -19.58
N ILE A 344 2.88 6.53 -19.69
CA ILE A 344 4.33 6.47 -19.41
C ILE A 344 5.09 7.29 -20.46
N ALA A 345 5.89 8.24 -19.99
CA ALA A 345 6.71 9.08 -20.84
C ALA A 345 7.69 8.26 -21.70
N ALA A 346 7.82 8.60 -22.98
CA ALA A 346 8.73 7.92 -23.90
C ALA A 346 10.20 7.92 -23.41
N GLU A 347 10.63 8.98 -22.73
CA GLU A 347 11.96 9.07 -22.11
C GLU A 347 12.19 7.98 -21.06
N ARG A 348 11.15 7.64 -20.30
CA ARG A 348 11.24 6.59 -19.27
C ARG A 348 11.36 5.21 -19.92
N ILE A 349 10.62 4.98 -21.01
CA ILE A 349 10.69 3.73 -21.77
C ILE A 349 12.11 3.53 -22.31
N GLU A 350 12.72 4.57 -22.86
CA GLU A 350 14.11 4.52 -23.32
C GLU A 350 15.08 4.22 -22.18
N LYS A 351 14.92 4.88 -21.02
CA LYS A 351 15.74 4.61 -19.83
C LYS A 351 15.60 3.18 -19.31
N LEU A 352 14.42 2.56 -19.45
CA LEU A 352 14.18 1.17 -19.04
C LEU A 352 14.76 0.16 -20.04
N MET A 353 14.70 0.47 -21.33
CA MET A 353 15.25 -0.40 -22.39
C MET A 353 16.78 -0.32 -22.50
N CYS A 354 17.36 0.85 -22.24
CA CYS A 354 18.80 1.06 -22.33
C CYS A 354 19.51 0.75 -21.01
N VAL A 355 20.60 -0.01 -21.10
CA VAL A 355 21.59 -0.04 -20.01
C VAL A 355 22.25 1.34 -19.98
N ARG A 356 22.31 1.99 -18.80
CA ARG A 356 22.73 3.39 -18.53
C ARG A 356 23.93 3.96 -19.31
N ALA A 357 24.73 3.13 -19.99
CA ALA A 357 25.90 3.51 -20.79
C ALA A 357 25.65 3.57 -22.32
N GLN A 358 24.53 3.06 -22.84
CA GLN A 358 24.26 3.00 -24.28
C GLN A 358 23.10 3.91 -24.66
N LYS A 359 23.27 4.66 -25.75
CA LYS A 359 22.21 5.49 -26.34
C LYS A 359 21.18 4.58 -27.02
N PHE A 360 19.91 4.97 -26.98
CA PHE A 360 18.83 4.22 -27.63
C PHE A 360 19.08 3.99 -29.12
N ASP A 361 19.70 4.95 -29.80
CA ASP A 361 20.05 4.88 -31.23
C ASP A 361 21.11 3.82 -31.57
N SER A 362 21.83 3.29 -30.58
CA SER A 362 22.82 2.23 -30.77
C SER A 362 22.21 0.82 -30.78
N LEU A 363 20.93 0.70 -30.43
CA LEU A 363 20.22 -0.58 -30.39
C LEU A 363 19.82 -1.06 -31.80
N PRO A 364 19.66 -2.37 -32.01
CA PRO A 364 19.16 -2.90 -33.27
C PRO A 364 17.79 -2.34 -33.65
N ALA A 365 17.54 -2.15 -34.95
CA ALA A 365 16.26 -1.64 -35.45
C ALA A 365 15.04 -2.49 -35.02
N GLN A 366 15.24 -3.80 -34.79
CA GLN A 366 14.21 -4.69 -34.25
C GLN A 366 13.80 -4.29 -32.82
N THR A 367 14.77 -3.97 -31.96
CA THR A 367 14.54 -3.49 -30.60
C THR A 367 13.91 -2.10 -30.60
N GLN A 368 14.29 -1.26 -31.57
CA GLN A 368 13.70 0.06 -31.73
C GLN A 368 12.21 0.00 -32.08
N ALA A 369 11.80 -0.99 -32.89
CA ALA A 369 10.38 -1.21 -33.21
C ALA A 369 9.55 -1.62 -31.98
N LEU A 370 10.15 -2.32 -31.01
CA LEU A 370 9.47 -2.72 -29.76
C LEU A 370 9.10 -1.52 -28.87
N LYS A 371 9.75 -0.36 -29.04
CA LYS A 371 9.36 0.87 -28.32
C LYS A 371 7.93 1.28 -28.64
N GLN A 372 7.49 1.17 -29.89
CA GLN A 372 6.12 1.50 -30.28
C GLN A 372 5.12 0.55 -29.62
N ALA A 373 5.43 -0.75 -29.59
CA ALA A 373 4.61 -1.73 -28.88
C ALA A 373 4.53 -1.46 -27.38
N PHE A 374 5.62 -0.97 -26.76
CA PHE A 374 5.65 -0.60 -25.34
C PHE A 374 4.84 0.66 -25.04
N ILE A 375 4.81 1.64 -25.94
CA ILE A 375 3.98 2.86 -25.79
C ILE A 375 2.49 2.53 -25.92
N GLU A 376 2.14 1.69 -26.89
CA GLU A 376 0.73 1.35 -27.15
C GLU A 376 0.13 0.41 -26.10
N CYS A 377 0.95 -0.31 -25.32
CA CYS A 377 0.53 -1.19 -24.23
C CYS A 377 -0.65 -2.12 -24.60
N LYS A 378 -0.63 -2.69 -25.81
CA LYS A 378 -1.69 -3.59 -26.30
C LYS A 378 -1.67 -4.93 -25.58
N SER A 379 -2.85 -5.42 -25.19
CA SER A 379 -3.05 -6.70 -24.50
C SER A 379 -3.42 -7.86 -25.45
N ASP A 380 -3.20 -7.71 -26.75
CA ASP A 380 -3.57 -8.72 -27.75
C ASP A 380 -2.63 -9.94 -27.69
N GLU A 381 -3.17 -11.13 -27.98
CA GLU A 381 -2.40 -12.38 -28.02
C GLU A 381 -1.29 -12.39 -29.11
N THR A 382 -1.38 -11.47 -30.08
CA THR A 382 -0.40 -11.30 -31.16
C THR A 382 0.73 -10.33 -30.79
N ALA A 383 0.60 -9.61 -29.68
CA ALA A 383 1.59 -8.64 -29.25
C ALA A 383 2.83 -9.33 -28.64
N PRO A 384 4.05 -8.81 -28.89
CA PRO A 384 5.26 -9.36 -28.28
C PRO A 384 5.25 -9.13 -26.76
N VAL A 385 5.50 -10.18 -25.99
CA VAL A 385 5.60 -10.09 -24.53
C VAL A 385 7.01 -9.66 -24.14
N ILE A 386 7.13 -8.43 -23.63
CA ILE A 386 8.39 -7.90 -23.10
C ILE A 386 8.41 -8.11 -21.59
N VAL A 387 9.44 -8.78 -21.08
CA VAL A 387 9.60 -9.05 -19.64
C VAL A 387 10.79 -8.29 -19.11
N PHE A 388 10.54 -7.42 -18.13
CA PHE A 388 11.59 -6.73 -17.38
C PHE A 388 11.89 -7.49 -16.07
N VAL A 389 13.02 -8.19 -16.04
CA VAL A 389 13.43 -8.96 -14.86
C VAL A 389 14.21 -8.07 -13.91
N CYS A 390 13.52 -7.61 -12.86
CA CYS A 390 14.15 -6.88 -11.78
C CYS A 390 14.66 -7.77 -10.66
N LYS A 391 13.86 -8.75 -10.25
CA LYS A 391 14.20 -9.66 -9.15
C LYS A 391 13.55 -11.01 -9.37
N MET A 392 14.32 -12.06 -9.13
CA MET A 392 13.82 -13.42 -9.09
C MET A 392 13.69 -13.87 -7.64
N PHE A 393 12.56 -14.47 -7.31
CA PHE A 393 12.32 -15.04 -6.00
C PHE A 393 12.77 -16.50 -6.00
N ALA A 394 13.52 -16.89 -4.96
CA ALA A 394 13.75 -18.29 -4.69
C ALA A 394 12.41 -18.89 -4.21
N VAL A 395 11.78 -19.69 -5.07
CA VAL A 395 10.54 -20.39 -4.76
C VAL A 395 10.88 -21.86 -4.58
N ASP A 396 10.48 -22.43 -3.45
CA ASP A 396 10.60 -23.87 -3.24
C ASP A 396 9.89 -24.62 -4.36
N SER A 397 10.52 -25.68 -4.86
CA SER A 397 9.99 -26.49 -5.96
C SER A 397 8.56 -26.98 -5.71
N LYS A 398 8.17 -27.18 -4.44
CA LYS A 398 6.81 -27.56 -4.02
C LYS A 398 5.75 -26.48 -4.28
N ALA A 399 6.13 -25.21 -4.28
CA ALA A 399 5.22 -24.08 -4.46
C ALA A 399 5.03 -23.67 -5.93
N LEU A 400 5.76 -24.30 -6.87
CA LEU A 400 5.61 -24.08 -8.30
C LEU A 400 4.18 -24.45 -8.76
N PRO A 401 3.59 -23.71 -9.72
CA PRO A 401 2.24 -23.97 -10.22
C PRO A 401 2.03 -25.40 -10.75
N HIS A 402 3.10 -26.05 -11.20
CA HIS A 402 3.08 -27.46 -11.65
C HIS A 402 2.90 -28.46 -10.49
N ASN A 403 3.34 -28.09 -9.29
CA ASN A 403 3.29 -28.92 -8.09
C ASN A 403 2.17 -28.54 -7.12
N LYS A 404 1.50 -27.39 -7.34
CA LYS A 404 0.25 -27.07 -6.65
C LYS A 404 -0.84 -28.01 -7.15
N GLN A 405 -1.45 -28.77 -6.24
CA GLN A 405 -2.67 -29.52 -6.55
C GLN A 405 -3.72 -28.52 -7.03
N ARG A 406 -4.06 -28.56 -8.32
CA ARG A 406 -5.17 -27.78 -8.87
C ARG A 406 -6.43 -28.15 -8.07
N PRO A 407 -7.26 -27.18 -7.64
CA PRO A 407 -8.56 -27.52 -7.10
C PRO A 407 -9.32 -28.28 -8.18
N LEU A 408 -9.60 -29.55 -7.93
CA LEU A 408 -10.24 -30.43 -8.91
C LEU A 408 -11.61 -29.87 -9.30
N THR A 409 -11.94 -30.04 -10.57
CA THR A 409 -13.24 -29.67 -11.14
C THR A 409 -14.34 -30.54 -10.50
N GLN A 410 -15.59 -30.05 -10.41
CA GLN A 410 -16.69 -30.82 -9.77
C GLN A 410 -16.89 -32.19 -10.44
N GLU A 411 -16.68 -32.30 -11.74
CA GLU A 411 -16.71 -33.56 -12.49
C GLU A 411 -15.56 -34.50 -12.10
N GLU A 412 -14.33 -33.99 -11.94
CA GLU A 412 -13.18 -34.80 -11.52
C GLU A 412 -13.29 -35.27 -10.05
N ILE A 413 -13.96 -34.48 -9.20
CA ILE A 413 -14.30 -34.88 -7.82
C ILE A 413 -15.33 -36.01 -7.85
N ALA A 414 -16.36 -35.91 -8.71
CA ALA A 414 -17.37 -36.95 -8.88
C ALA A 414 -16.75 -38.25 -9.41
N ASP A 415 -15.85 -38.16 -10.40
CA ASP A 415 -15.12 -39.30 -10.94
C ASP A 415 -14.19 -39.95 -9.91
N ARG A 416 -13.48 -39.14 -9.10
CA ARG A 416 -12.69 -39.68 -7.98
C ARG A 416 -13.56 -40.37 -6.95
N GLN A 417 -14.74 -39.83 -6.65
CA GLN A 417 -15.69 -40.48 -5.74
C GLN A 417 -16.24 -41.79 -6.33
N GLN A 418 -16.54 -41.83 -7.62
CA GLN A 418 -16.97 -43.07 -8.29
C GLN A 418 -15.83 -44.11 -8.33
N GLN A 419 -14.60 -43.71 -8.64
CA GLN A 419 -13.44 -44.59 -8.60
C GLN A 419 -13.13 -45.08 -7.19
N ALA A 420 -13.25 -44.23 -6.17
CA ALA A 420 -13.12 -44.63 -4.79
C ALA A 420 -14.20 -45.62 -4.36
N ARG A 421 -15.46 -45.41 -4.79
CA ARG A 421 -16.56 -46.36 -4.57
C ARG A 421 -16.31 -47.70 -5.26
N ARG A 422 -15.83 -47.70 -6.51
CA ARG A 422 -15.47 -48.93 -7.23
C ARG A 422 -14.34 -49.69 -6.54
N ARG A 423 -13.25 -49.00 -6.16
CA ARG A 423 -12.13 -49.61 -5.41
C ARG A 423 -12.58 -50.13 -4.04
N HIS A 424 -13.50 -49.45 -3.37
CA HIS A 424 -14.05 -49.91 -2.10
C HIS A 424 -14.96 -51.13 -2.28
N ALA A 425 -15.78 -51.15 -3.33
CA ALA A 425 -16.60 -52.29 -3.70
C ALA A 425 -15.75 -53.51 -4.08
N GLU A 426 -14.67 -53.32 -4.85
CA GLU A 426 -13.70 -54.37 -5.18
C GLU A 426 -12.99 -54.92 -3.93
N LYS A 427 -12.65 -54.05 -2.97
CA LYS A 427 -12.07 -54.50 -1.68
C LYS A 427 -13.06 -55.29 -0.84
N LEU A 428 -14.32 -54.87 -0.78
CA LEU A 428 -15.39 -55.60 -0.10
C LEU A 428 -15.65 -56.95 -0.78
N ALA A 429 -15.75 -56.99 -2.11
CA ALA A 429 -15.92 -58.23 -2.87
C ALA A 429 -14.72 -59.19 -2.68
N ASN A 430 -13.50 -58.67 -2.65
CA ASN A 430 -12.31 -59.47 -2.33
C ASN A 430 -12.29 -59.95 -0.87
N GLN A 431 -12.84 -59.17 0.08
CA GLN A 431 -13.01 -59.63 1.46
C GLN A 431 -14.10 -60.70 1.57
N GLU A 432 -15.23 -60.55 0.88
CA GLU A 432 -16.31 -61.54 0.82
C GLU A 432 -15.86 -62.82 0.14
N GLN A 433 -15.08 -62.76 -0.96
CA GLN A 433 -14.47 -63.92 -1.58
C GLN A 433 -13.46 -64.61 -0.66
N LYS A 434 -12.65 -63.86 0.09
CA LYS A 434 -11.76 -64.43 1.11
C LYS A 434 -12.53 -65.09 2.25
N LEU A 435 -13.65 -64.51 2.68
CA LEU A 435 -14.55 -65.08 3.69
C LEU A 435 -15.25 -66.34 3.17
N ALA A 436 -15.73 -66.35 1.93
CA ALA A 436 -16.35 -67.51 1.29
C ALA A 436 -15.35 -68.66 1.09
N GLN A 437 -14.11 -68.37 0.68
CA GLN A 437 -13.03 -69.37 0.59
C GLN A 437 -12.64 -69.92 1.97
N SER A 438 -12.69 -69.10 3.02
CA SER A 438 -12.46 -69.57 4.40
C SER A 438 -13.60 -70.46 4.93
N LEU A 439 -14.84 -70.25 4.46
CA LEU A 439 -16.00 -71.08 4.81
C LEU A 439 -16.08 -72.40 4.02
N SER A 440 -15.54 -72.44 2.80
CA SER A 440 -15.40 -73.70 2.03
C SER A 440 -14.16 -74.52 2.37
N GLY A 441 -13.24 -73.98 3.17
CA GLY A 441 -11.95 -74.61 3.52
C GLY A 441 -11.94 -75.44 4.81
N ASN A 442 -13.04 -75.50 5.58
CA ASN A 442 -13.08 -76.25 6.83
C ASN A 442 -13.54 -77.71 6.62
N THR A 443 -12.66 -78.51 6.02
CA THR A 443 -12.51 -79.92 6.38
C THR A 443 -11.03 -80.24 6.57
N SER A 444 -10.74 -80.80 7.74
CA SER A 444 -9.51 -81.48 8.19
C SER A 444 -8.45 -80.69 8.99
N SER A 445 -8.36 -81.16 10.24
CA SER A 445 -7.21 -81.33 11.14
C SER A 445 -6.60 -80.14 11.88
N THR A 446 -6.98 -80.13 13.16
CA THR A 446 -6.25 -79.72 14.37
C THR A 446 -4.79 -80.15 14.43
N SER A 447 -3.90 -79.23 14.82
CA SER A 447 -2.84 -79.50 15.80
C SER A 447 -2.36 -78.20 16.45
N THR A 448 -2.29 -78.28 17.77
CA THR A 448 -1.94 -77.27 18.78
C THR A 448 -0.46 -76.86 18.76
N GLU A 449 -0.16 -75.58 19.00
CA GLU A 449 0.87 -75.20 19.97
C GLU A 449 0.68 -73.74 20.42
N ASN A 450 0.72 -73.54 21.73
CA ASN A 450 0.26 -72.36 22.45
C ASN A 450 1.40 -71.90 23.37
N LYS A 451 1.90 -70.67 23.18
CA LYS A 451 2.50 -69.77 24.19
C LYS A 451 2.35 -68.36 23.60
N GLY A 452 1.62 -67.41 24.15
CA GLY A 452 1.23 -67.14 25.54
C GLY A 452 1.69 -65.71 25.85
N GLU A 453 0.84 -64.72 25.58
CA GLU A 453 0.32 -63.71 26.53
C GLU A 453 1.22 -62.47 26.68
N GLY A 454 0.76 -61.22 26.67
CA GLY A 454 -0.58 -60.61 26.68
C GLY A 454 -0.37 -59.06 26.67
N PHE A 455 -1.35 -58.15 26.74
CA PHE A 455 -2.81 -58.15 26.82
C PHE A 455 -3.25 -56.65 26.88
N ILE A 456 -4.56 -56.34 26.66
CA ILE A 456 -5.38 -55.23 27.27
C ILE A 456 -5.38 -53.85 26.54
N ILE A 457 -6.47 -53.17 26.09
CA ILE A 457 -7.95 -53.36 25.96
C ILE A 457 -8.47 -52.40 24.86
N ILE A 458 -9.46 -52.80 24.06
CA ILE A 458 -10.41 -51.87 23.41
C ILE A 458 -11.75 -52.04 24.14
N SER A 459 -12.28 -50.95 24.70
CA SER A 459 -13.66 -50.89 25.20
C SER A 459 -14.48 -49.99 24.28
N ALA A 460 -15.57 -50.53 23.74
CA ALA A 460 -16.60 -49.78 23.05
C ALA A 460 -17.85 -49.74 23.93
N CYS A 461 -18.41 -48.54 24.14
CA CYS A 461 -19.77 -48.35 24.64
C CYS A 461 -20.42 -47.11 23.99
N ASN A 462 -21.70 -47.26 23.65
CA ASN A 462 -22.59 -46.34 22.95
C ASN A 462 -23.00 -45.09 23.74
N GLY A 463 -22.95 -43.91 23.08
CA GLY A 463 -23.81 -42.69 23.17
C GLY A 463 -24.07 -41.98 24.53
N PRO A 464 -24.82 -40.85 24.59
CA PRO A 464 -24.89 -39.65 23.73
C PRO A 464 -24.58 -38.32 24.52
N LYS A 465 -24.61 -37.17 23.81
CA LYS A 465 -24.73 -35.76 24.27
C LYS A 465 -23.46 -34.88 24.48
N GLN A 466 -23.50 -33.77 23.71
CA GLN A 466 -23.28 -32.36 24.07
C GLN A 466 -21.87 -31.78 24.35
N SER A 467 -21.55 -30.85 23.43
CA SER A 467 -21.03 -29.50 23.66
C SER A 467 -19.53 -29.30 23.93
N LEU A 468 -19.08 -28.10 23.49
CA LEU A 468 -17.79 -27.42 23.71
C LEU A 468 -16.73 -27.73 22.64
N LYS A 469 -16.55 -26.83 21.68
CA LYS A 469 -15.67 -25.63 21.71
C LYS A 469 -14.18 -25.99 21.64
N GLY A 470 -13.48 -25.40 20.66
CA GLY A 470 -12.02 -25.32 20.60
C GLY A 470 -11.52 -25.54 19.18
N LEU A 471 -11.47 -24.48 18.36
CA LEU A 471 -10.21 -23.84 17.97
C LEU A 471 -9.19 -24.84 17.36
N MET A 472 -9.21 -24.96 16.04
CA MET A 472 -8.01 -25.27 15.27
C MET A 472 -7.39 -23.94 14.85
N ILE A 473 -6.14 -23.75 15.26
CA ILE A 473 -5.16 -22.85 14.66
C ILE A 473 -4.67 -23.51 13.37
#